data_AF-A0A4U9XH53-F1
#
_entry.id   AF-A0A4U9XH53-F1
#
_cell.length_a   1.000
_cell.length_b   1.000
_cell.length_c   1.000
_cell.angle_alpha   90.00
_cell.angle_beta   90.00
_cell.angle_gamma   90.00
#
_symmetry.space_group_name_H-M   'P 1'
#
loop_
_entity.id
_entity.type
_entity.pdbx_description
1 polymer ?
#
loop_
_entity_poly.entity_id
_entity_poly.type
_entity_poly.pdbx_seq_one_letter_code
_entity_poly.pdbx_strand_id
1 'polypeptide(L)'
;MKRKRKCKEDIVIELDAYEQELMAYSQEIIGYLVNSGVSPNQAQDVTQDVFLQMLECNYSIPLEKIRAWMYRTAIRRYIDLYRRDRHYHELLQKDFFSQKAVTAYDLGDYDDLYDAISQLDDKAQLLLDLYYFQGFSIKEIAAITGYSQSNIKIRLMRLRQLLKKQLQLKGYPNDHYKNNDPLAKLAKKRRRITFLKTSLFSLLACLLALIISFKGLSSLTAKNGQKIYENYQQLAQIAYPNISYDSLYYFPSGQFTGKIHADRFKDLDGIPIPYSPYEAYYNLTGTYDSAPGDAFSSKAALYDRGTRQKIPQFYNTQVQFTKNEAKTSPSQDLKQVSKMNNQIIEVAITFDKPYTYQEIKKKIPKTIKQNWFWIGTYTKLDTSQWSTSYQFGTDPDNLKSPHLFLQNMKKVYRNGSRVSIGRVDIYSDLKKYLKKSKKIKNSDQLTFSGMILTGKSEHFEALNGQEWIYASSIGATIENQGYYKLDSN
;
A
#
# COMPACT_ATOMS: atom_id res chain seq x y z
N MET A 1 -9.47 38.11 -9.42
CA MET A 1 -10.13 37.82 -8.12
C MET A 1 -11.07 36.63 -8.24
N LYS A 2 -10.65 35.43 -7.81
CA LYS A 2 -11.56 34.29 -7.56
C LYS A 2 -11.06 33.55 -6.32
N ARG A 3 -11.94 33.49 -5.32
CA ARG A 3 -11.78 32.90 -3.98
C ARG A 3 -11.31 31.45 -4.08
N LYS A 4 -10.16 31.11 -3.48
CA LYS A 4 -9.82 29.71 -3.18
C LYS A 4 -10.50 29.33 -1.87
N ARG A 5 -11.44 28.37 -1.94
CA ARG A 5 -11.96 27.64 -0.78
C ARG A 5 -10.81 26.79 -0.22
N LYS A 6 -10.37 27.07 1.01
CA LYS A 6 -9.58 26.12 1.80
C LYS A 6 -10.50 24.95 2.15
N CYS A 7 -10.15 23.74 1.72
CA CYS A 7 -10.74 22.52 2.28
C CYS A 7 -10.33 22.43 3.75
N LYS A 8 -11.30 22.09 4.61
CA LYS A 8 -11.11 21.82 6.04
C LYS A 8 -10.03 20.75 6.21
N GLU A 9 -9.03 21.05 7.02
CA GLU A 9 -8.21 20.02 7.66
C GLU A 9 -9.15 19.15 8.50
N ASP A 10 -9.06 17.82 8.32
CA ASP A 10 -9.71 16.86 9.19
C ASP A 10 -9.16 17.09 10.60
N ILE A 11 -9.99 17.64 11.49
CA ILE A 11 -9.67 17.82 12.89
C ILE A 11 -9.64 16.42 13.51
N VAL A 12 -8.46 15.81 13.55
CA VAL A 12 -8.20 14.68 14.42
C VAL A 12 -8.19 15.25 15.83
N ILE A 13 -9.29 15.06 16.55
CA ILE A 13 -9.39 15.41 17.96
C ILE A 13 -8.52 14.39 18.71
N GLU A 14 -7.26 14.75 18.98
CA GLU A 14 -6.45 14.02 19.94
C GLU A 14 -7.08 14.22 21.32
N LEU A 15 -7.71 13.16 21.83
CA LEU A 15 -8.25 13.18 23.18
C LEU A 15 -7.08 13.29 24.15
N ASP A 16 -7.09 14.34 24.98
CA ASP A 16 -6.04 14.55 25.97
C ASP A 16 -6.05 13.43 27.04
N ALA A 17 -5.00 13.36 27.86
CA ALA A 17 -4.88 12.30 28.87
C ALA A 17 -6.06 12.25 29.84
N TYR A 18 -6.73 13.39 30.06
CA TYR A 18 -7.91 13.51 30.91
C TYR A 18 -9.16 12.94 30.22
N GLU A 19 -9.37 13.25 28.95
CA GLU A 19 -10.47 12.69 28.15
C GLU A 19 -10.35 11.18 27.97
N GLN A 20 -9.14 10.64 27.81
CA GLN A 20 -8.92 9.18 27.77
C GLN A 20 -9.30 8.50 29.09
N GLU A 21 -8.97 9.13 30.23
CA GLU A 21 -9.32 8.62 31.55
C GLU A 21 -10.85 8.65 31.77
N LEU A 22 -11.52 9.70 31.32
CA LEU A 22 -12.98 9.81 31.38
C LEU A 22 -13.67 8.77 30.50
N MET A 23 -13.14 8.51 29.30
CA MET A 23 -13.65 7.46 28.42
C MET A 23 -13.45 6.05 29.01
N ALA A 24 -12.37 5.82 29.76
CA ALA A 24 -12.20 4.57 30.48
C ALA A 24 -13.25 4.41 31.60
N TYR A 25 -13.52 5.46 32.37
CA TYR A 25 -14.55 5.44 33.41
C TYR A 25 -15.96 5.30 32.85
N SER A 26 -16.25 5.89 31.70
CA SER A 26 -17.55 5.77 31.05
C SER A 26 -17.83 4.32 30.61
N GLN A 27 -16.85 3.65 30.01
CA GLN A 27 -16.96 2.22 29.67
C GLN A 27 -17.11 1.35 30.92
N GLU A 28 -16.43 1.69 32.00
CA GLU A 28 -16.57 1.01 33.29
C GLU A 28 -17.99 1.13 33.87
N ILE A 29 -18.58 2.34 33.82
CA ILE A 29 -19.94 2.62 34.27
C ILE A 29 -20.97 1.93 33.37
N ILE A 30 -20.81 1.97 32.05
CA ILE A 30 -21.70 1.26 31.11
C ILE A 30 -21.66 -0.24 31.43
N GLY A 31 -20.47 -0.82 31.56
CA GLY A 31 -20.32 -2.24 31.92
C GLY A 31 -20.96 -2.56 33.28
N TYR A 32 -20.80 -1.69 34.27
CA TYR A 32 -21.44 -1.80 35.58
C TYR A 32 -22.97 -1.78 35.47
N LEU A 33 -23.55 -0.82 34.76
CA LEU A 33 -25.00 -0.67 34.60
C LEU A 33 -25.60 -1.84 33.81
N VAL A 34 -24.93 -2.29 32.75
CA VAL A 34 -25.39 -3.46 31.97
C VAL A 34 -25.35 -4.74 32.80
N ASN A 35 -24.26 -4.97 33.53
CA ASN A 35 -24.19 -6.05 34.51
C ASN A 35 -25.22 -5.88 35.63
N SER A 36 -25.72 -4.64 35.80
CA SER A 36 -26.78 -4.32 36.74
C SER A 36 -28.20 -4.57 36.25
N GLY A 37 -28.35 -5.13 35.05
CA GLY A 37 -29.64 -5.42 34.42
C GLY A 37 -30.17 -4.27 33.55
N VAL A 38 -29.41 -3.20 33.33
CA VAL A 38 -29.78 -2.10 32.42
C VAL A 38 -29.52 -2.52 30.97
N SER A 39 -30.40 -2.17 30.03
CA SER A 39 -30.10 -2.44 28.62
C SER A 39 -28.86 -1.64 28.16
N PRO A 40 -28.06 -2.14 27.21
CA PRO A 40 -26.86 -1.44 26.73
C PRO A 40 -27.13 0.00 26.27
N ASN A 41 -28.26 0.24 25.61
CA ASN A 41 -28.65 1.57 25.15
C ASN A 41 -28.94 2.50 26.34
N GLN A 42 -29.73 2.04 27.32
CA GLN A 42 -30.03 2.82 28.51
C GLN A 42 -28.78 3.08 29.37
N ALA A 43 -27.82 2.15 29.42
CA ALA A 43 -26.56 2.35 30.13
C ALA A 43 -25.69 3.42 29.45
N GLN A 44 -25.70 3.46 28.12
CA GLN A 44 -25.08 4.53 27.33
C GLN A 44 -25.77 5.88 27.59
N ASP A 45 -27.10 5.92 27.60
CA ASP A 45 -27.88 7.14 27.87
C ASP A 45 -27.58 7.70 29.27
N VAL A 46 -27.57 6.84 30.30
CA VAL A 46 -27.22 7.26 31.67
C VAL A 46 -25.79 7.82 31.73
N THR A 47 -24.87 7.25 30.96
CA THR A 47 -23.48 7.70 30.93
C THR A 47 -23.33 9.01 30.14
N GLN A 48 -24.13 9.20 29.10
CA GLN A 48 -24.22 10.47 28.38
C GLN A 48 -24.75 11.58 29.29
N ASP A 49 -25.77 11.30 30.11
CA ASP A 49 -26.29 12.24 31.11
C ASP A 49 -25.23 12.63 32.16
N VAL A 50 -24.35 11.70 32.54
CA VAL A 50 -23.23 11.97 33.45
C VAL A 50 -22.25 12.95 32.81
N PHE A 51 -21.94 12.77 31.52
CA PHE A 51 -21.10 13.72 30.78
C PHE A 51 -21.76 15.09 30.62
N LEU A 52 -23.06 15.14 30.34
CA LEU A 52 -23.81 16.40 30.26
C LEU A 52 -23.75 17.16 31.59
N GLN A 53 -24.00 16.49 32.72
CA GLN A 53 -23.90 17.09 34.05
C GLN A 53 -22.48 17.53 34.40
N MET A 54 -21.48 16.87 33.83
CA MET A 54 -20.08 17.25 33.98
C MET A 54 -19.76 18.51 33.19
N LEU A 55 -20.29 18.66 31.97
CA LEU A 55 -20.16 19.87 31.15
C LEU A 55 -20.91 21.06 31.76
N GLU A 56 -22.04 20.82 32.42
CA GLU A 56 -22.84 21.84 33.13
C GLU A 56 -22.23 22.23 34.49
N CYS A 57 -21.19 21.54 34.95
CA CYS A 57 -20.61 21.73 36.27
C CYS A 57 -19.71 22.98 36.31
N ASN A 58 -20.15 24.03 37.01
CA ASN A 58 -19.38 25.28 37.16
C ASN A 58 -18.20 25.20 38.14
N TYR A 59 -17.82 24.02 38.64
CA TYR A 59 -16.68 23.81 39.54
C TYR A 59 -15.73 22.73 39.02
N SER A 60 -14.43 22.94 39.23
CA SER A 60 -13.40 21.96 38.85
C SER A 60 -13.42 20.77 39.82
N ILE A 61 -13.63 19.56 39.27
CA ILE A 61 -13.56 18.30 40.02
C ILE A 61 -12.12 17.78 39.94
N PRO A 62 -11.43 17.57 41.08
CA PRO A 62 -10.10 16.97 41.07
C PRO A 62 -10.12 15.59 40.40
N LEU A 63 -9.12 15.30 39.57
CA LEU A 63 -8.99 14.04 38.81
C LEU A 63 -9.14 12.80 39.70
N GLU A 64 -8.51 12.82 40.88
CA GLU A 64 -8.58 11.75 41.88
C GLU A 64 -10.00 11.45 42.42
N LYS A 65 -10.97 12.36 42.23
CA LYS A 65 -12.36 12.22 42.70
C LYS A 65 -13.34 12.02 41.56
N ILE A 66 -12.87 12.09 40.31
CA ILE A 66 -13.75 12.17 39.14
C ILE A 66 -14.45 10.84 38.88
N ARG A 67 -13.73 9.72 39.02
CA ARG A 67 -14.30 8.37 38.93
C ARG A 67 -15.44 8.19 39.94
N ALA A 68 -15.20 8.51 41.21
CA ALA A 68 -16.21 8.37 42.26
C ALA A 68 -17.40 9.34 42.08
N TRP A 69 -17.16 10.52 41.52
CA TRP A 69 -18.23 11.47 41.18
C TRP A 69 -19.07 10.96 40.00
N MET A 70 -18.45 10.48 38.91
CA MET A 70 -19.17 9.92 37.76
C MET A 70 -20.00 8.70 38.16
N TYR A 71 -19.44 7.79 38.97
CA TYR A 71 -20.18 6.66 39.53
C TYR A 71 -21.34 7.10 40.42
N ARG A 72 -21.14 8.09 41.30
CA ARG A 72 -22.21 8.67 42.12
C ARG A 72 -23.34 9.20 41.26
N THR A 73 -22.99 9.97 40.24
CA THR A 73 -23.93 10.61 39.32
C THR A 73 -24.70 9.57 38.52
N ALA A 74 -24.00 8.59 37.94
CA ALA A 74 -24.59 7.47 37.21
C ALA A 74 -25.51 6.64 38.09
N ILE A 75 -25.08 6.28 39.30
CA ILE A 75 -25.87 5.48 40.25
C ILE A 75 -27.08 6.27 40.75
N ARG A 76 -26.99 7.58 40.96
CA ARG A 76 -28.15 8.42 41.30
C ARG A 76 -29.14 8.48 40.15
N ARG A 77 -28.67 8.71 38.93
CA ARG A 77 -29.52 8.72 37.73
C ARG A 77 -30.18 7.37 37.49
N TYR A 78 -29.43 6.29 37.67
CA TYR A 78 -29.93 4.92 37.67
C TYR A 78 -31.00 4.73 38.77
N ILE A 79 -30.74 5.11 40.02
CA ILE A 79 -31.73 4.98 41.10
C ILE A 79 -32.98 5.85 40.82
N ASP A 80 -32.83 7.03 40.24
CA ASP A 80 -33.93 7.97 39.94
C ASP A 80 -34.79 7.52 38.75
N LEU A 81 -34.18 7.04 37.67
CA LEU A 81 -34.87 6.49 36.50
C LEU A 81 -35.63 5.20 36.85
N TYR A 82 -35.05 4.37 37.73
CA TYR A 82 -35.54 3.02 38.00
C TYR A 82 -36.37 2.89 39.30
N ARG A 83 -36.45 3.94 40.15
CA ARG A 83 -37.41 4.00 41.29
C ARG A 83 -38.88 3.98 40.88
N ARG A 84 -39.19 4.26 39.60
CA ARG A 84 -40.56 4.29 39.08
C ARG A 84 -41.07 2.95 38.57
N ASP A 85 -40.20 1.97 38.35
CA ASP A 85 -40.57 0.74 37.64
C ASP A 85 -40.42 -0.49 38.55
N ARG A 86 -41.51 -0.88 39.22
CA ARG A 86 -41.57 -2.00 40.19
C ARG A 86 -41.16 -3.34 39.56
N HIS A 87 -41.24 -3.47 38.23
CA HIS A 87 -40.85 -4.65 37.46
C HIS A 87 -39.33 -4.87 37.40
N TYR A 88 -38.54 -3.85 37.68
CA TYR A 88 -37.08 -3.91 37.55
C TYR A 88 -36.37 -4.54 38.77
N HIS A 89 -36.98 -4.49 39.96
CA HIS A 89 -36.49 -5.24 41.13
C HIS A 89 -36.55 -6.76 40.91
N GLU A 90 -37.51 -7.23 40.12
CA GLU A 90 -37.58 -8.64 39.70
C GLU A 90 -36.46 -9.01 38.71
N LEU A 91 -36.01 -8.07 37.87
CA LEU A 91 -34.88 -8.26 36.94
C LEU A 91 -33.51 -8.19 37.65
N LEU A 92 -33.31 -7.27 38.60
CA LEU A 92 -32.11 -7.21 39.46
C LEU A 92 -31.91 -8.53 40.24
N GLN A 93 -32.98 -9.11 40.77
CA GLN A 93 -32.89 -10.42 41.44
C GLN A 93 -32.63 -11.58 40.45
N LYS A 94 -33.08 -11.45 39.19
CA LYS A 94 -33.08 -12.53 38.20
C LYS A 94 -31.93 -12.48 37.19
N ASP A 95 -31.16 -11.40 37.07
CA ASP A 95 -30.02 -11.29 36.14
C ASP A 95 -28.69 -10.88 36.80
N PHE A 96 -28.72 -10.19 37.95
CA PHE A 96 -27.51 -9.81 38.70
C PHE A 96 -26.94 -10.98 39.51
N PHE A 97 -27.83 -11.89 39.97
CA PHE A 97 -27.52 -13.13 40.67
C PHE A 97 -27.86 -14.40 39.87
N SER A 98 -28.36 -14.30 38.63
CA SER A 98 -28.55 -15.52 37.85
C SER A 98 -27.25 -16.08 37.30
N GLN A 99 -27.25 -17.41 37.30
CA GLN A 99 -26.21 -18.32 36.84
C GLN A 99 -25.71 -18.07 35.39
N LYS A 100 -26.24 -17.11 34.62
CA LYS A 100 -25.89 -16.92 33.21
C LYS A 100 -24.61 -16.13 32.94
N ALA A 101 -24.05 -15.42 33.92
CA ALA A 101 -22.70 -14.83 33.82
C ALA A 101 -21.57 -15.75 34.33
N VAL A 102 -21.91 -16.95 34.81
CA VAL A 102 -20.98 -17.92 35.39
C VAL A 102 -21.03 -19.19 34.54
N THR A 103 -19.97 -19.43 33.74
CA THR A 103 -19.79 -20.71 33.06
C THR A 103 -19.82 -21.85 34.09
N ALA A 104 -20.55 -22.93 33.78
CA ALA A 104 -20.93 -24.07 34.63
C ALA A 104 -19.78 -24.87 35.31
N TYR A 105 -18.58 -24.33 35.40
CA TYR A 105 -17.42 -24.88 36.11
C TYR A 105 -17.19 -24.27 37.51
N ASP A 106 -18.03 -23.33 37.95
CA ASP A 106 -17.79 -22.50 39.16
C ASP A 106 -18.81 -22.68 40.31
N LEU A 107 -19.85 -23.51 40.15
CA LEU A 107 -21.03 -23.60 41.06
C LEU A 107 -20.80 -24.43 42.35
N GLY A 108 -19.62 -25.00 42.58
CA GLY A 108 -19.44 -25.97 43.69
C GLY A 108 -19.34 -25.37 45.10
N ASP A 109 -18.71 -24.21 45.26
CA ASP A 109 -18.22 -23.76 46.58
C ASP A 109 -18.93 -22.51 47.17
N TYR A 110 -19.72 -21.78 46.39
CA TYR A 110 -20.21 -20.44 46.78
C TYR A 110 -21.66 -20.11 46.44
N ASP A 111 -22.44 -21.08 45.94
CA ASP A 111 -23.87 -20.90 45.62
C ASP A 111 -24.65 -20.36 46.83
N ASP A 112 -24.40 -20.92 48.01
CA ASP A 112 -25.08 -20.50 49.22
C ASP A 112 -24.74 -19.08 49.67
N LEU A 113 -23.59 -18.53 49.28
CA LEU A 113 -23.21 -17.15 49.56
C LEU A 113 -23.91 -16.20 48.59
N TYR A 114 -24.06 -16.58 47.33
CA TYR A 114 -24.84 -15.80 46.37
C TYR A 114 -26.32 -15.77 46.76
N ASP A 115 -26.87 -16.91 47.19
CA ASP A 115 -28.21 -16.99 47.77
C ASP A 115 -28.37 -16.13 49.03
N ALA A 116 -27.37 -16.12 49.90
CA ALA A 116 -27.41 -15.30 51.11
C ALA A 116 -27.35 -13.80 50.80
N ILE A 117 -26.56 -13.41 49.78
CA ILE A 117 -26.47 -12.01 49.34
C ILE A 117 -27.77 -11.58 48.65
N SER A 118 -28.41 -12.43 47.83
CA SER A 118 -29.65 -12.09 47.14
C SER A 118 -30.85 -11.88 48.08
N GLN A 119 -30.78 -12.42 49.30
CA GLN A 119 -31.76 -12.21 50.37
C GLN A 119 -31.60 -10.88 51.14
N LEU A 120 -30.53 -10.12 50.89
CA LEU A 120 -30.31 -8.82 51.54
C LEU A 120 -31.18 -7.71 50.92
N ASP A 121 -31.37 -6.60 51.64
CA ASP A 121 -32.00 -5.42 51.05
C ASP A 121 -31.12 -4.78 49.96
N ASP A 122 -31.73 -4.05 49.02
CA ASP A 122 -31.01 -3.49 47.86
C ASP A 122 -29.82 -2.61 48.27
N LYS A 123 -29.97 -1.88 49.39
CA LYS A 123 -28.92 -0.99 49.91
C LYS A 123 -27.73 -1.78 50.44
N ALA A 124 -27.95 -2.94 51.07
CA ALA A 124 -26.91 -3.82 51.51
C ALA A 124 -26.22 -4.54 50.35
N GLN A 125 -26.97 -5.00 49.36
CA GLN A 125 -26.42 -5.63 48.15
C GLN A 125 -25.51 -4.65 47.40
N LEU A 126 -25.99 -3.43 47.13
CA LEU A 126 -25.20 -2.37 46.50
C LEU A 126 -23.92 -2.06 47.29
N LEU A 127 -24.01 -2.02 48.62
CA LEU A 127 -22.85 -1.72 49.47
C LEU A 127 -21.77 -2.82 49.40
N LEU A 128 -22.19 -4.08 49.35
CA LEU A 128 -21.29 -5.22 49.16
C LEU A 128 -20.70 -5.23 47.75
N ASP A 129 -21.49 -4.92 46.74
CA ASP A 129 -21.04 -4.83 45.35
C ASP A 129 -19.95 -3.79 45.17
N LEU A 130 -20.22 -2.55 45.57
CA LEU A 130 -19.28 -1.44 45.47
C LEU A 130 -17.96 -1.75 46.21
N TYR A 131 -18.03 -2.33 47.40
CA TYR A 131 -16.83 -2.60 48.20
C TYR A 131 -16.04 -3.81 47.71
N TYR A 132 -16.71 -4.96 47.55
CA TYR A 132 -16.02 -6.22 47.27
C TYR A 132 -15.78 -6.44 45.79
N PHE A 133 -16.80 -6.26 44.97
CA PHE A 133 -16.77 -6.64 43.57
C PHE A 133 -16.16 -5.52 42.72
N GLN A 134 -16.60 -4.27 42.94
CA GLN A 134 -16.07 -3.09 42.25
C GLN A 134 -14.80 -2.50 42.88
N GLY A 135 -14.55 -2.76 44.17
CA GLY A 135 -13.29 -2.42 44.83
C GLY A 135 -13.15 -0.97 45.27
N PHE A 136 -14.26 -0.25 45.40
CA PHE A 136 -14.26 1.10 45.93
C PHE A 136 -13.81 1.12 47.39
N SER A 137 -13.00 2.12 47.75
CA SER A 137 -12.65 2.41 49.13
C SER A 137 -13.87 2.91 49.90
N ILE A 138 -13.86 2.78 51.24
CA ILE A 138 -14.93 3.32 52.10
C ILE A 138 -15.16 4.81 51.87
N LYS A 139 -14.09 5.56 51.53
CA LYS A 139 -14.16 6.99 51.20
C LYS A 139 -14.91 7.23 49.89
N GLU A 140 -14.64 6.44 48.86
CA GLU A 140 -15.34 6.52 47.58
C GLU A 140 -16.80 6.07 47.70
N ILE A 141 -17.07 5.02 48.48
CA ILE A 141 -18.45 4.57 48.74
C ILE A 141 -19.24 5.62 49.53
N ALA A 142 -18.62 6.31 50.49
CA ALA A 142 -19.24 7.43 51.21
C ALA A 142 -19.60 8.56 50.25
N ALA A 143 -18.69 8.83 49.31
CA ALA A 143 -18.95 9.71 48.20
C ALA A 143 -20.17 9.23 47.38
N ILE A 144 -20.17 7.99 46.88
CA ILE A 144 -21.22 7.44 46.01
C ILE A 144 -22.60 7.42 46.69
N THR A 145 -22.67 6.92 47.93
CA THR A 145 -23.94 6.65 48.61
C THR A 145 -24.47 7.81 49.44
N GLY A 146 -23.63 8.81 49.75
CA GLY A 146 -23.97 9.92 50.65
C GLY A 146 -23.97 9.56 52.14
N TYR A 147 -23.63 8.33 52.51
CA TYR A 147 -23.48 7.92 53.91
C TYR A 147 -22.14 8.35 54.49
N SER A 148 -22.07 8.55 55.82
CA SER A 148 -20.78 8.78 56.48
C SER A 148 -19.89 7.52 56.42
N GLN A 149 -18.58 7.71 56.38
CA GLN A 149 -17.62 6.60 56.35
C GLN A 149 -17.80 5.64 57.54
N SER A 150 -18.13 6.17 58.73
CA SER A 150 -18.43 5.38 59.92
C SER A 150 -19.69 4.54 59.75
N ASN A 151 -20.72 5.08 59.09
CA ASN A 151 -21.96 4.36 58.79
C ASN A 151 -21.69 3.19 57.82
N ILE A 152 -20.90 3.42 56.77
CA ILE A 152 -20.48 2.37 55.81
C ILE A 152 -19.68 1.26 56.50
N LYS A 153 -18.70 1.61 57.35
CA LYS A 153 -17.93 0.62 58.11
C LYS A 153 -18.82 -0.25 58.98
N ILE A 154 -19.76 0.36 59.71
CA ILE A 154 -20.70 -0.35 60.58
C ILE A 154 -21.65 -1.23 59.76
N ARG A 155 -22.18 -0.73 58.63
CA ARG A 155 -23.05 -1.50 57.74
C ARG A 155 -22.32 -2.68 57.14
N LEU A 156 -21.14 -2.50 56.56
CA LEU A 156 -20.32 -3.59 56.03
C LEU A 156 -20.00 -4.64 57.11
N MET A 157 -19.67 -4.20 58.33
CA MET A 157 -19.44 -5.11 59.46
C MET A 157 -20.69 -5.93 59.79
N ARG A 158 -21.86 -5.29 59.89
CA ARG A 158 -23.14 -5.97 60.17
C ARG A 158 -23.54 -6.93 59.06
N LEU A 159 -23.33 -6.56 57.79
CA LEU A 159 -23.62 -7.41 56.64
C LEU A 159 -22.71 -8.63 56.61
N ARG A 160 -21.42 -8.49 56.91
CA ARG A 160 -20.51 -9.64 57.08
C ARG A 160 -20.98 -10.59 58.17
N GLN A 161 -21.43 -10.05 59.31
CA GLN A 161 -21.94 -10.87 60.42
C GLN A 161 -23.25 -11.59 60.05
N LEU A 162 -24.14 -10.92 59.32
CA LEU A 162 -25.40 -11.49 58.85
C LEU A 162 -25.17 -12.61 57.84
N LEU A 163 -24.34 -12.37 56.82
CA LEU A 163 -23.98 -13.39 55.82
C LEU A 163 -23.25 -14.57 56.47
N LYS A 164 -22.36 -14.31 57.43
CA LYS A 164 -21.71 -15.37 58.22
C LYS A 164 -22.73 -16.24 58.95
N LYS A 165 -23.74 -15.64 59.58
CA LYS A 165 -24.79 -16.37 60.30
C LYS A 165 -25.66 -17.19 59.35
N GLN A 166 -26.04 -16.65 58.20
CA GLN A 166 -26.83 -17.37 57.21
C GLN A 166 -26.07 -18.57 56.62
N LEU A 167 -24.79 -18.40 56.33
CA LEU A 167 -23.94 -19.49 55.85
C LEU A 167 -23.72 -20.57 56.91
N GLN A 168 -23.57 -20.19 58.18
CA GLN A 168 -23.50 -21.17 59.29
C GLN A 168 -24.77 -22.02 59.39
N LEU A 169 -25.95 -21.42 59.22
CA LEU A 169 -27.23 -22.14 59.24
C LEU A 169 -27.37 -23.13 58.07
N LYS A 170 -26.68 -22.87 56.97
CA LYS A 170 -26.59 -23.76 55.81
C LYS A 170 -25.47 -24.80 55.91
N GLY A 171 -24.81 -24.92 57.07
CA GLY A 171 -23.82 -25.97 57.35
C GLY A 171 -22.36 -25.61 57.10
N TYR A 172 -22.03 -24.33 56.83
CA TYR A 172 -20.63 -23.91 56.61
C TYR A 172 -19.82 -23.83 57.93
N PRO A 173 -18.65 -24.49 58.03
CA PRO A 173 -17.87 -24.51 59.26
C PRO A 173 -17.27 -23.15 59.64
N ASN A 174 -17.20 -22.89 60.95
CA ASN A 174 -16.86 -21.58 61.54
C ASN A 174 -15.40 -21.12 61.25
N ASP A 175 -14.53 -22.07 60.90
CA ASP A 175 -13.09 -21.86 60.73
C ASP A 175 -12.72 -21.12 59.44
N HIS A 176 -13.64 -21.08 58.46
CA HIS A 176 -13.43 -20.36 57.20
C HIS A 176 -13.36 -18.83 57.37
N TYR A 177 -13.94 -18.27 58.43
CA TYR A 177 -14.12 -16.82 58.58
C TYR A 177 -13.00 -16.10 59.36
N LYS A 178 -12.14 -16.82 60.12
CA LYS A 178 -11.17 -16.19 61.01
C LYS A 178 -9.98 -15.56 60.27
N ASN A 179 -9.55 -16.14 59.14
CA ASN A 179 -8.37 -15.70 58.39
C ASN A 179 -8.62 -15.49 56.88
N ASN A 180 -9.84 -15.66 56.38
CA ASN A 180 -10.15 -15.64 54.94
C ASN A 180 -11.57 -15.12 54.67
N ASP A 181 -11.74 -13.84 54.30
CA ASP A 181 -13.04 -13.29 53.89
C ASP A 181 -13.51 -13.96 52.58
N PRO A 182 -14.59 -14.78 52.59
CA PRO A 182 -15.06 -15.48 51.41
C PRO A 182 -15.45 -14.54 50.26
N LEU A 183 -16.02 -13.36 50.57
CA LEU A 183 -16.39 -12.35 49.57
C LEU A 183 -15.13 -11.77 48.89
N ALA A 184 -14.07 -11.54 49.66
CA ALA A 184 -12.81 -11.01 49.10
C ALA A 184 -12.12 -12.04 48.17
N LYS A 185 -12.17 -13.34 48.50
CA LYS A 185 -11.62 -14.41 47.66
C LYS A 185 -12.39 -14.54 46.34
N LEU A 186 -13.72 -14.54 46.39
CA LEU A 186 -14.59 -14.55 45.21
C LEU A 186 -14.35 -13.37 44.29
N ALA A 187 -14.33 -12.15 44.85
CA ALA A 187 -14.03 -10.95 44.08
C ALA A 187 -12.65 -11.02 43.42
N LYS A 188 -11.61 -11.48 44.15
CA LYS A 188 -10.26 -11.64 43.61
C LYS A 188 -10.19 -12.70 42.51
N LYS A 189 -10.90 -13.83 42.65
CA LYS A 189 -11.00 -14.88 41.62
C LYS A 189 -11.71 -14.36 40.36
N ARG A 190 -12.86 -13.69 40.52
CA ARG A 190 -13.64 -13.11 39.42
C ARG A 190 -12.83 -12.05 38.66
N ARG A 191 -12.17 -11.12 39.36
CA ARG A 191 -11.28 -10.13 38.74
C ARG A 191 -10.16 -10.77 37.93
N ARG A 192 -9.52 -11.84 38.43
CA ARG A 192 -8.48 -12.59 37.69
C ARG A 192 -9.01 -13.23 36.41
N ILE A 193 -10.19 -13.86 36.46
CA ILE A 193 -10.80 -14.50 35.28
C ILE A 193 -11.20 -13.44 34.24
N THR A 194 -11.84 -12.36 34.66
CA THR A 194 -12.20 -11.24 33.76
C THR A 194 -10.95 -10.65 33.12
N PHE A 195 -9.90 -10.40 33.91
CA PHE A 195 -8.61 -9.91 33.39
C PHE A 195 -8.01 -10.87 32.35
N LEU A 196 -7.92 -12.17 32.64
CA LEU A 196 -7.39 -13.16 31.70
C LEU A 196 -8.20 -13.24 30.40
N LYS A 197 -9.54 -13.19 30.48
CA LYS A 197 -10.41 -13.18 29.30
C LYS A 197 -10.19 -11.93 28.46
N THR A 198 -10.16 -10.75 29.07
CA THR A 198 -9.91 -9.50 28.37
C THR A 198 -8.52 -9.50 27.72
N SER A 199 -7.48 -9.93 28.44
CA SER A 199 -6.13 -10.04 27.88
C SER A 199 -6.07 -11.00 26.68
N LEU A 200 -6.77 -12.14 26.74
CA LEU A 200 -6.85 -13.08 25.62
C LEU A 200 -7.55 -12.46 24.41
N PHE A 201 -8.70 -11.82 24.60
CA PHE A 201 -9.41 -11.16 23.49
C PHE A 201 -8.60 -10.01 22.89
N SER A 202 -7.93 -9.20 23.70
CA SER A 202 -7.04 -8.14 23.23
C SER A 202 -5.84 -8.70 22.45
N LEU A 203 -5.25 -9.81 22.91
CA LEU A 203 -4.16 -10.49 22.20
C LEU A 203 -4.62 -11.02 20.84
N LEU A 204 -5.78 -11.69 20.80
CA LEU A 204 -6.37 -12.20 19.55
C LEU A 204 -6.72 -11.06 18.58
N ALA A 205 -7.29 -9.96 19.07
CA ALA A 205 -7.59 -8.78 18.25
C ALA A 205 -6.30 -8.15 17.69
N CYS A 206 -5.24 -8.06 18.49
CA CYS A 206 -3.94 -7.56 18.05
C CYS A 206 -3.32 -8.46 16.98
N LEU A 207 -3.35 -9.78 17.16
CA LEU A 207 -2.88 -10.75 16.17
C LEU A 207 -3.66 -10.65 14.85
N LEU A 208 -4.99 -10.53 14.92
CA LEU A 208 -5.83 -10.36 13.74
C LEU A 208 -5.51 -9.05 13.01
N ALA A 209 -5.33 -7.94 13.74
CA ALA A 209 -4.95 -6.67 13.17
C ALA A 209 -3.59 -6.76 12.46
N LEU A 210 -2.58 -7.41 13.07
CA LEU A 210 -1.28 -7.64 12.45
C LEU A 210 -1.38 -8.43 11.14
N ILE A 211 -2.21 -9.48 11.09
CA ILE A 211 -2.43 -10.28 9.87
C ILE A 211 -3.07 -9.43 8.77
N ILE A 212 -4.09 -8.63 9.11
CA ILE A 212 -4.77 -7.75 8.15
C ILE A 212 -3.81 -6.68 7.62
N SER A 213 -3.06 -6.02 8.51
CA SER A 213 -2.04 -5.05 8.14
C SER A 213 -0.97 -5.67 7.24
N PHE A 214 -0.47 -6.86 7.59
CA PHE A 214 0.53 -7.57 6.80
C PHE A 214 0.01 -7.91 5.39
N LYS A 215 -1.22 -8.41 5.27
CA LYS A 215 -1.86 -8.68 3.96
C LYS A 215 -2.06 -7.39 3.17
N GLY A 216 -2.48 -6.30 3.81
CA GLY A 216 -2.63 -4.99 3.18
C GLY A 216 -1.32 -4.45 2.62
N LEU A 217 -0.25 -4.49 3.42
CA LEU A 217 1.10 -4.08 3.01
C LEU A 217 1.65 -4.97 1.88
N SER A 218 1.46 -6.29 1.97
CA SER A 218 1.88 -7.23 0.92
C SER A 218 1.13 -6.97 -0.40
N SER A 219 -0.17 -6.69 -0.33
CA SER A 219 -0.98 -6.33 -1.50
C SER A 219 -0.52 -5.01 -2.13
N LEU A 220 -0.15 -4.02 -1.32
CA LEU A 220 0.40 -2.76 -1.80
C LEU A 220 1.75 -2.95 -2.52
N THR A 221 2.67 -3.70 -1.92
CA THR A 221 3.95 -4.06 -2.55
C THR A 221 3.72 -4.80 -3.88
N ALA A 222 2.82 -5.78 -3.91
CA ALA A 222 2.51 -6.53 -5.11
C ALA A 222 1.97 -5.63 -6.24
N LYS A 223 1.09 -4.67 -5.91
CA LYS A 223 0.60 -3.67 -6.88
C LYS A 223 1.73 -2.80 -7.44
N ASN A 224 2.69 -2.39 -6.61
CA ASN A 224 3.85 -1.64 -7.06
C ASN A 224 4.72 -2.46 -8.02
N GLY A 225 4.97 -3.73 -7.71
CA GLY A 225 5.68 -4.66 -8.60
C GLY A 225 4.94 -4.87 -9.93
N GLN A 226 3.63 -5.13 -9.87
CA GLN A 226 2.79 -5.31 -11.06
C GLN A 226 2.80 -4.08 -11.97
N LYS A 227 2.77 -2.88 -11.39
CA LYS A 227 2.84 -1.63 -12.15
C LYS A 227 4.14 -1.52 -12.95
N ILE A 228 5.29 -1.87 -12.36
CA ILE A 228 6.57 -1.88 -13.08
C ILE A 228 6.54 -2.91 -14.21
N TYR A 229 6.11 -4.14 -13.89
CA TYR A 229 6.03 -5.24 -14.84
C TYR A 229 5.21 -4.85 -16.08
N GLU A 230 3.99 -4.36 -15.87
CA GLU A 230 3.09 -3.94 -16.96
C GLU A 230 3.64 -2.73 -17.73
N ASN A 231 4.25 -1.77 -17.03
CA ASN A 231 4.85 -0.60 -17.67
C ASN A 231 6.00 -1.00 -18.60
N TYR A 232 6.91 -1.86 -18.13
CA TYR A 232 8.03 -2.34 -18.94
C TYR A 232 7.51 -3.17 -20.12
N GLN A 233 6.58 -4.09 -19.90
CA GLN A 233 5.99 -4.91 -20.96
C GLN A 233 5.33 -4.07 -22.07
N GLN A 234 4.66 -2.98 -21.70
CA GLN A 234 4.05 -2.05 -22.67
C GLN A 234 5.10 -1.19 -23.37
N LEU A 235 6.10 -0.69 -22.64
CA LEU A 235 7.14 0.16 -23.18
C LEU A 235 8.07 -0.61 -24.13
N ALA A 236 8.43 -1.85 -23.80
CA ALA A 236 9.28 -2.72 -24.62
C ALA A 236 8.70 -3.02 -26.01
N GLN A 237 7.37 -2.94 -26.17
CA GLN A 237 6.74 -3.12 -27.48
C GLN A 237 6.83 -1.89 -28.39
N ILE A 238 7.17 -0.71 -27.84
CA ILE A 238 7.15 0.54 -28.59
C ILE A 238 8.42 1.39 -28.42
N ALA A 239 9.43 0.87 -27.73
CA ALA A 239 10.69 1.56 -27.42
C ALA A 239 11.83 0.53 -27.42
N TYR A 240 13.03 0.97 -27.04
CA TYR A 240 14.25 0.14 -27.04
C TYR A 240 14.59 -0.43 -28.42
N PRO A 241 15.04 0.42 -29.36
CA PRO A 241 15.36 0.00 -30.72
C PRO A 241 16.27 -1.23 -30.78
N ASN A 242 15.76 -2.30 -31.39
CA ASN A 242 16.42 -3.61 -31.55
C ASN A 242 16.91 -4.24 -30.22
N ILE A 243 16.21 -3.99 -29.12
CA ILE A 243 16.46 -4.66 -27.83
C ILE A 243 15.17 -5.38 -27.44
N SER A 244 15.25 -6.70 -27.32
CA SER A 244 14.16 -7.58 -26.91
C SER A 244 14.52 -8.28 -25.60
N TYR A 245 13.58 -9.06 -25.06
CA TYR A 245 13.77 -9.86 -23.86
C TYR A 245 13.16 -11.25 -24.04
N ASP A 246 13.77 -12.27 -23.46
CA ASP A 246 13.30 -13.66 -23.45
C ASP A 246 12.61 -14.02 -22.12
N SER A 247 12.95 -13.31 -21.05
CA SER A 247 12.37 -13.47 -19.72
C SER A 247 11.88 -12.15 -19.13
N LEU A 248 10.82 -12.21 -18.33
CA LEU A 248 10.37 -11.09 -17.49
C LEU A 248 9.76 -11.66 -16.21
N TYR A 249 10.40 -11.47 -15.07
CA TYR A 249 9.99 -12.12 -13.82
C TYR A 249 10.24 -11.25 -12.57
N TYR A 250 9.56 -11.63 -11.49
CA TYR A 250 9.72 -11.02 -10.18
C TYR A 250 10.89 -11.67 -9.45
N PHE A 251 11.76 -10.85 -8.88
CA PHE A 251 12.87 -11.28 -8.03
C PHE A 251 12.69 -10.66 -6.63
N PRO A 252 11.97 -11.35 -5.71
CA PRO A 252 11.71 -10.82 -4.37
C PRO A 252 13.01 -10.78 -3.55
N SER A 253 13.28 -9.65 -2.90
CA SER A 253 14.47 -9.45 -2.05
C SER A 253 14.13 -9.37 -0.57
N GLY A 254 12.83 -9.30 -0.24
CA GLY A 254 12.31 -9.26 1.12
C GLY A 254 10.78 -9.30 1.12
N GLN A 255 10.17 -9.28 2.29
CA GLN A 255 8.71 -9.41 2.42
C GLN A 255 7.93 -8.30 1.70
N PHE A 256 8.48 -7.08 1.69
CA PHE A 256 7.83 -5.92 1.10
C PHE A 256 8.69 -5.22 0.06
N THR A 257 9.68 -5.93 -0.49
CA THR A 257 10.65 -5.41 -1.45
C THR A 257 11.00 -6.45 -2.52
N GLY A 258 11.27 -6.00 -3.72
CA GLY A 258 11.77 -6.85 -4.79
C GLY A 258 12.19 -6.03 -6.01
N LYS A 259 12.57 -6.74 -7.06
CA LYS A 259 12.82 -6.14 -8.37
C LYS A 259 12.13 -6.93 -9.47
N ILE A 260 11.81 -6.25 -10.55
CA ILE A 260 11.51 -6.87 -11.85
C ILE A 260 12.83 -7.04 -12.59
N HIS A 261 13.05 -8.21 -13.16
CA HIS A 261 14.22 -8.52 -13.95
C HIS A 261 13.79 -8.99 -15.35
N ALA A 262 14.48 -8.51 -16.38
CA ALA A 262 14.34 -9.01 -17.75
C ALA A 262 15.72 -9.28 -18.35
N ASP A 263 15.93 -10.50 -18.80
CA ASP A 263 17.10 -10.88 -19.60
C ASP A 263 16.91 -10.29 -21.00
N ARG A 264 17.81 -9.39 -21.42
CA ARG A 264 17.69 -8.64 -22.67
C ARG A 264 18.72 -9.10 -23.70
N PHE A 265 18.33 -9.03 -24.97
CA PHE A 265 19.21 -9.35 -26.08
C PHE A 265 18.92 -8.43 -27.28
N LYS A 266 19.88 -8.37 -28.22
CA LYS A 266 19.67 -7.78 -29.55
C LYS A 266 19.66 -8.87 -30.60
N ASP A 267 18.95 -8.64 -31.69
CA ASP A 267 18.94 -9.52 -32.85
C ASP A 267 19.86 -8.94 -33.93
N LEU A 268 20.89 -9.68 -34.33
CA LEU A 268 21.77 -9.36 -35.46
C LEU A 268 21.56 -10.42 -36.54
N ASP A 269 20.72 -10.09 -37.52
CA ASP A 269 20.38 -10.95 -38.66
C ASP A 269 19.90 -12.36 -38.28
N GLY A 270 19.11 -12.47 -37.20
CA GLY A 270 18.62 -13.74 -36.65
C GLY A 270 19.44 -14.27 -35.47
N ILE A 271 20.58 -13.65 -35.14
CA ILE A 271 21.47 -14.09 -34.07
C ILE A 271 21.22 -13.26 -32.81
N PRO A 272 20.77 -13.87 -31.71
CA PRO A 272 20.64 -13.18 -30.44
C PRO A 272 22.03 -12.92 -29.83
N ILE A 273 22.30 -11.67 -29.46
CA ILE A 273 23.49 -11.28 -28.71
C ILE A 273 23.07 -10.69 -27.36
N PRO A 274 23.83 -10.92 -26.27
CA PRO A 274 23.45 -10.45 -24.95
C PRO A 274 23.41 -8.92 -24.90
N TYR A 275 22.47 -8.37 -24.13
CA TYR A 275 22.38 -6.95 -23.79
C TYR A 275 22.24 -6.80 -22.26
N SER A 276 22.55 -5.62 -21.70
CA SER A 276 22.43 -5.43 -20.24
C SER A 276 20.99 -5.75 -19.80
N PRO A 277 20.75 -6.45 -18.68
CA PRO A 277 19.40 -6.75 -18.23
C PRO A 277 18.64 -5.48 -17.86
N TYR A 278 17.30 -5.55 -17.87
CA TYR A 278 16.47 -4.51 -17.28
C TYR A 278 16.20 -4.85 -15.81
N GLU A 279 16.43 -3.90 -14.91
CA GLU A 279 16.12 -4.03 -13.49
C GLU A 279 15.39 -2.80 -12.97
N ALA A 280 14.25 -3.03 -12.32
CA ALA A 280 13.49 -1.97 -11.66
C ALA A 280 12.93 -2.44 -10.32
N TYR A 281 13.09 -1.61 -9.29
CA TYR A 281 12.91 -2.01 -7.90
C TYR A 281 11.59 -1.47 -7.37
N TYR A 282 10.92 -2.26 -6.54
CA TYR A 282 9.68 -1.89 -5.89
C TYR A 282 9.73 -2.18 -4.40
N ASN A 283 9.04 -1.36 -3.62
CA ASN A 283 8.85 -1.53 -2.19
C ASN A 283 7.45 -1.05 -1.76
N LEU A 284 7.22 -0.84 -0.46
CA LEU A 284 5.94 -0.32 0.06
C LEU A 284 5.60 1.08 -0.44
N THR A 285 6.59 1.97 -0.52
CA THR A 285 6.36 3.39 -0.81
C THR A 285 6.27 3.68 -2.30
N GLY A 286 6.75 2.77 -3.14
CA GLY A 286 6.55 2.87 -4.58
C GLY A 286 7.59 2.10 -5.37
N THR A 287 7.98 2.71 -6.48
CA THR A 287 8.88 2.15 -7.50
C THR A 287 10.07 3.09 -7.63
N TYR A 288 11.27 2.54 -7.74
CA TYR A 288 12.45 3.32 -8.09
C TYR A 288 13.27 2.53 -9.11
N ASP A 289 13.66 3.24 -10.17
CA ASP A 289 14.56 2.68 -11.15
C ASP A 289 15.98 2.79 -10.63
N SER A 290 16.68 1.66 -10.57
CA SER A 290 18.14 1.65 -10.60
C SER A 290 18.57 0.98 -11.89
N ALA A 291 18.15 1.54 -13.02
CA ALA A 291 18.83 1.20 -14.27
C ALA A 291 20.27 1.73 -14.13
N PRO A 292 21.31 0.90 -14.20
CA PRO A 292 22.65 1.41 -14.45
C PRO A 292 22.54 2.13 -15.79
N GLY A 293 22.49 3.48 -15.79
CA GLY A 293 22.00 4.26 -16.93
C GLY A 293 22.44 3.63 -18.23
N ASP A 294 21.49 3.04 -18.97
CA ASP A 294 21.74 1.99 -19.98
C ASP A 294 22.84 2.40 -20.95
N ALA A 295 23.09 3.71 -21.10
CA ALA A 295 24.20 4.22 -21.83
C ALA A 295 25.21 5.09 -21.04
N PHE A 296 26.44 5.11 -21.53
CA PHE A 296 27.41 6.18 -21.29
C PHE A 296 27.99 6.65 -22.62
N SER A 297 28.41 7.92 -22.67
CA SER A 297 29.08 8.46 -23.85
C SER A 297 30.59 8.41 -23.70
N SER A 298 31.29 7.97 -24.74
CA SER A 298 32.74 8.03 -24.87
C SER A 298 33.09 8.39 -26.31
N LYS A 299 34.00 9.36 -26.51
CA LYS A 299 34.50 9.79 -27.83
C LYS A 299 33.40 9.96 -28.90
N ALA A 300 32.31 10.66 -28.56
CA ALA A 300 31.18 10.89 -29.46
C ALA A 300 30.45 9.61 -29.94
N ALA A 301 30.48 8.54 -29.13
CA ALA A 301 29.63 7.37 -29.32
C ALA A 301 28.92 7.03 -28.02
N LEU A 302 27.77 6.37 -28.16
CA LEU A 302 26.95 5.91 -27.04
C LEU A 302 27.17 4.41 -26.87
N TYR A 303 27.40 3.95 -25.64
CA TYR A 303 27.70 2.56 -25.34
C TYR A 303 26.85 2.06 -24.21
N ASP A 304 26.44 0.80 -24.32
CA ASP A 304 25.81 0.08 -23.22
C ASP A 304 26.78 -0.07 -22.04
N ARG A 305 26.32 0.16 -20.80
CA ARG A 305 27.21 0.13 -19.63
C ARG A 305 27.69 -1.27 -19.29
N GLY A 306 26.82 -2.28 -19.35
CA GLY A 306 27.15 -3.65 -18.96
C GLY A 306 27.94 -4.36 -20.05
N THR A 307 27.40 -4.43 -21.27
CA THR A 307 28.00 -5.18 -22.39
C THR A 307 29.07 -4.41 -23.15
N ARG A 308 29.17 -3.09 -22.97
CA ARG A 308 30.05 -2.19 -23.74
C ARG A 308 29.81 -2.21 -25.25
N GLN A 309 28.69 -2.76 -25.70
CA GLN A 309 28.28 -2.68 -27.10
C GLN A 309 27.93 -1.25 -27.46
N LYS A 310 28.31 -0.81 -28.66
CA LYS A 310 27.90 0.50 -29.18
C LYS A 310 26.38 0.49 -29.41
N ILE A 311 25.73 1.56 -28.99
CA ILE A 311 24.29 1.77 -29.19
C ILE A 311 24.14 2.61 -30.46
N PRO A 312 23.41 2.12 -31.48
CA PRO A 312 23.21 2.88 -32.70
C PRO A 312 22.28 4.07 -32.40
N GLN A 313 22.62 5.24 -32.95
CA GLN A 313 21.96 6.51 -32.60
C GLN A 313 21.06 6.99 -33.75
N PHE A 314 19.86 7.47 -33.39
CA PHE A 314 19.00 8.23 -34.29
C PHE A 314 19.21 9.73 -34.11
N TYR A 315 19.20 10.46 -35.22
CA TYR A 315 19.44 11.91 -35.23
C TYR A 315 18.16 12.68 -35.56
N ASN A 316 17.97 13.81 -34.90
CA ASN A 316 16.86 14.71 -35.19
C ASN A 316 17.26 15.67 -36.32
N THR A 317 16.60 15.56 -37.47
CA THR A 317 16.89 16.39 -38.66
C THR A 317 16.58 17.88 -38.46
N GLN A 318 15.87 18.25 -37.40
CA GLN A 318 15.52 19.63 -37.06
C GLN A 318 16.57 20.33 -36.17
N VAL A 319 17.61 19.62 -35.73
CA VAL A 319 18.66 20.16 -34.86
C VAL A 319 19.75 20.78 -35.72
N GLN A 320 20.09 22.03 -35.42
CA GLN A 320 21.28 22.67 -35.97
C GLN A 320 22.47 22.33 -35.09
N PHE A 321 23.24 21.31 -35.48
CA PHE A 321 24.46 20.93 -34.77
C PHE A 321 25.55 21.97 -35.03
N THR A 322 25.97 22.72 -34.01
CA THR A 322 27.15 23.58 -34.09
C THR A 322 28.41 22.72 -33.87
N LYS A 323 29.51 23.03 -34.56
CA LYS A 323 30.76 22.24 -34.53
C LYS A 323 31.34 22.01 -33.12
N ASN A 324 30.99 22.85 -32.14
CA ASN A 324 31.58 22.83 -30.80
C ASN A 324 30.59 22.41 -29.68
N GLU A 325 29.27 22.36 -29.93
CA GLU A 325 28.27 21.98 -28.91
C GLU A 325 27.80 20.53 -29.06
N ALA A 326 27.91 19.95 -30.26
CA ALA A 326 27.42 18.61 -30.53
C ALA A 326 28.43 17.56 -30.05
N LYS A 327 28.19 16.99 -28.86
CA LYS A 327 28.93 15.79 -28.42
C LYS A 327 28.78 14.60 -29.39
N THR A 328 27.83 14.64 -30.33
CA THR A 328 27.53 13.60 -31.32
C THR A 328 26.77 14.17 -32.52
N SER A 329 27.47 14.81 -33.47
CA SER A 329 26.88 15.23 -34.75
C SER A 329 26.39 14.03 -35.59
N PRO A 330 25.46 14.23 -36.55
CA PRO A 330 25.00 13.19 -37.47
C PRO A 330 26.17 12.43 -38.12
N SER A 331 26.23 11.13 -37.88
CA SER A 331 27.28 10.25 -38.40
C SER A 331 26.95 9.74 -39.80
N GLN A 332 27.97 9.31 -40.53
CA GLN A 332 27.87 8.74 -41.88
C GLN A 332 28.62 7.40 -41.92
N ASP A 333 28.29 6.53 -40.95
CA ASP A 333 29.05 5.33 -40.63
C ASP A 333 28.97 4.24 -41.72
N LEU A 334 28.02 4.32 -42.68
CA LEU A 334 27.92 3.36 -43.80
C LEU A 334 29.22 3.26 -44.63
N LYS A 335 30.01 4.34 -44.72
CA LYS A 335 31.30 4.35 -45.44
C LYS A 335 32.36 3.49 -44.74
N GLN A 336 32.19 3.23 -43.45
CA GLN A 336 33.06 2.38 -42.64
C GLN A 336 32.56 0.94 -42.65
N VAL A 337 31.25 0.71 -42.74
CA VAL A 337 30.64 -0.64 -42.80
C VAL A 337 31.23 -1.47 -43.94
N SER A 338 31.44 -0.86 -45.12
CA SER A 338 32.04 -1.55 -46.28
C SER A 338 33.50 -2.01 -46.08
N LYS A 339 34.16 -1.55 -45.01
CA LYS A 339 35.53 -1.94 -44.64
C LYS A 339 35.56 -3.00 -43.53
N MET A 340 34.41 -3.35 -42.96
CA MET A 340 34.30 -4.26 -41.82
C MET A 340 34.11 -5.70 -42.28
N ASN A 341 35.12 -6.24 -42.96
CA ASN A 341 35.07 -7.58 -43.55
C ASN A 341 34.70 -8.67 -42.52
N ASN A 342 33.87 -9.62 -42.94
CA ASN A 342 33.43 -10.78 -42.14
C ASN A 342 32.73 -10.39 -40.82
N GLN A 343 31.95 -9.30 -40.83
CA GLN A 343 31.16 -8.86 -39.68
C GLN A 343 29.67 -8.89 -39.99
N ILE A 344 28.88 -9.16 -38.95
CA ILE A 344 27.44 -8.93 -38.91
C ILE A 344 27.22 -7.68 -38.08
N ILE A 345 26.50 -6.71 -38.64
CA ILE A 345 26.52 -5.32 -38.16
C ILE A 345 25.10 -4.82 -37.98
N GLU A 346 24.86 -4.14 -36.87
CA GLU A 346 23.68 -3.32 -36.63
C GLU A 346 23.94 -1.87 -37.06
N VAL A 347 23.03 -1.27 -37.82
CA VAL A 347 23.13 0.13 -38.24
C VAL A 347 21.79 0.83 -38.06
N ALA A 348 21.77 1.94 -37.31
CA ALA A 348 20.64 2.87 -37.35
C ALA A 348 20.77 3.77 -38.57
N ILE A 349 19.70 3.84 -39.35
CA ILE A 349 19.53 4.76 -40.48
C ILE A 349 18.51 5.82 -40.06
N THR A 350 18.94 7.08 -40.08
CA THR A 350 18.05 8.24 -39.97
C THR A 350 17.72 8.74 -41.38
N PHE A 351 16.44 8.90 -41.68
CA PHE A 351 16.01 9.40 -42.99
C PHE A 351 16.08 10.93 -43.07
N ASP A 352 16.22 11.46 -44.28
CA ASP A 352 16.12 12.90 -44.58
C ASP A 352 14.73 13.48 -44.24
N LYS A 353 13.69 12.66 -44.42
CA LYS A 353 12.30 12.98 -44.05
C LYS A 353 11.54 11.71 -43.67
N PRO A 354 10.37 11.83 -43.03
CA PRO A 354 9.54 10.67 -42.75
C PRO A 354 9.05 10.00 -44.03
N TYR A 355 9.28 8.70 -44.17
CA TYR A 355 8.78 7.86 -45.27
C TYR A 355 7.68 6.92 -44.79
N THR A 356 6.75 6.58 -45.67
CA THR A 356 5.75 5.53 -45.41
C THR A 356 6.40 4.15 -45.37
N TYR A 357 5.78 3.20 -44.66
CA TYR A 357 6.26 1.82 -44.62
C TYR A 357 6.31 1.18 -46.01
N GLN A 358 5.38 1.54 -46.90
CA GLN A 358 5.40 1.10 -48.28
C GLN A 358 6.61 1.63 -49.07
N GLU A 359 6.97 2.91 -48.91
CA GLU A 359 8.15 3.49 -49.55
C GLU A 359 9.44 2.88 -49.02
N ILE A 360 9.50 2.66 -47.70
CA ILE A 360 10.63 2.00 -47.03
C ILE A 360 10.90 0.62 -47.62
N LYS A 361 9.86 -0.23 -47.77
CA LYS A 361 9.98 -1.57 -48.36
C LYS A 361 10.55 -1.57 -49.79
N LYS A 362 10.42 -0.46 -50.53
CA LYS A 362 10.97 -0.32 -51.89
C LYS A 362 12.41 0.18 -51.89
N LYS A 363 12.84 0.88 -50.85
CA LYS A 363 14.17 1.50 -50.73
C LYS A 363 15.22 0.56 -50.16
N ILE A 364 14.82 -0.36 -49.28
CA ILE A 364 15.75 -1.24 -48.56
C ILE A 364 15.96 -2.55 -49.33
N PRO A 365 17.22 -2.95 -49.59
CA PRO A 365 17.51 -4.26 -50.16
C PRO A 365 16.95 -5.41 -49.32
N LYS A 366 16.43 -6.46 -49.98
CA LYS A 366 15.90 -7.65 -49.29
C LYS A 366 16.98 -8.48 -48.57
N THR A 367 18.25 -8.25 -48.91
CA THR A 367 19.42 -8.90 -48.32
C THR A 367 19.75 -8.38 -46.92
N ILE A 368 19.12 -7.30 -46.46
CA ILE A 368 19.32 -6.71 -45.14
C ILE A 368 18.05 -6.86 -44.31
N LYS A 369 18.18 -7.38 -43.09
CA LYS A 369 17.07 -7.51 -42.16
C LYS A 369 16.67 -6.15 -41.60
N GLN A 370 15.37 -5.90 -41.56
CA GLN A 370 14.78 -4.71 -40.94
C GLN A 370 14.36 -5.07 -39.52
N ASN A 371 15.07 -4.59 -38.51
CA ASN A 371 14.84 -4.98 -37.12
C ASN A 371 13.89 -4.05 -36.37
N TRP A 372 13.92 -2.75 -36.71
CA TRP A 372 13.16 -1.75 -35.98
C TRP A 372 12.84 -0.55 -36.84
N PHE A 373 11.69 0.08 -36.64
CA PHE A 373 11.30 1.34 -37.27
C PHE A 373 11.12 2.43 -36.22
N TRP A 374 11.79 3.56 -36.41
CA TRP A 374 11.76 4.69 -35.49
C TRP A 374 10.73 5.73 -35.94
N ILE A 375 9.85 6.17 -35.04
CA ILE A 375 8.80 7.15 -35.40
C ILE A 375 9.32 8.58 -35.55
N GLY A 376 10.57 8.83 -35.15
CA GLY A 376 11.15 10.17 -35.10
C GLY A 376 10.81 10.91 -33.81
N THR A 377 11.28 12.16 -33.75
CA THR A 377 10.86 13.13 -32.74
C THR A 377 10.21 14.34 -33.41
N TYR A 378 9.29 14.98 -32.70
CA TYR A 378 8.67 16.24 -33.08
C TYR A 378 9.16 17.40 -32.20
N THR A 379 10.25 17.17 -31.47
CA THR A 379 10.95 18.17 -30.67
C THR A 379 12.08 18.78 -31.49
N LYS A 380 12.72 19.84 -30.96
CA LYS A 380 13.96 20.41 -31.52
C LYS A 380 15.19 19.98 -30.73
N LEU A 381 15.06 18.94 -29.90
CA LEU A 381 16.14 18.46 -29.06
C LEU A 381 17.02 17.49 -29.84
N ASP A 382 18.30 17.46 -29.50
CA ASP A 382 19.22 16.43 -29.94
C ASP A 382 18.84 15.08 -29.31
N THR A 383 18.54 14.10 -30.16
CA THR A 383 18.15 12.74 -29.79
C THR A 383 19.34 11.79 -29.68
N SER A 384 20.53 12.19 -30.12
CA SER A 384 21.67 11.29 -30.23
C SER A 384 22.08 10.69 -28.88
N GLN A 385 21.86 11.39 -27.77
CA GLN A 385 22.18 10.90 -26.42
C GLN A 385 20.96 10.46 -25.61
N TRP A 386 19.79 10.35 -26.22
CA TRP A 386 18.61 9.89 -25.50
C TRP A 386 18.75 8.42 -25.13
N SER A 387 18.24 8.08 -23.95
CA SER A 387 18.05 6.69 -23.54
C SER A 387 17.26 5.93 -24.59
N THR A 388 17.60 4.65 -24.80
CA THR A 388 16.89 3.74 -25.70
C THR A 388 15.41 3.60 -25.32
N SER A 389 15.06 3.76 -24.04
CA SER A 389 13.69 3.80 -23.53
C SER A 389 12.85 4.99 -24.02
N TYR A 390 13.50 6.02 -24.57
CA TYR A 390 12.84 7.21 -25.14
C TYR A 390 12.86 7.24 -26.68
N GLN A 391 13.39 6.18 -27.29
CA GLN A 391 13.42 6.03 -28.75
C GLN A 391 12.24 5.18 -29.19
N PHE A 392 11.13 5.85 -29.49
CA PHE A 392 9.89 5.17 -29.78
C PHE A 392 9.82 4.65 -31.23
N GLY A 393 9.20 3.49 -31.40
CA GLY A 393 9.24 2.76 -32.65
C GLY A 393 8.47 1.46 -32.56
N THR A 394 8.76 0.54 -33.48
CA THR A 394 8.20 -0.81 -33.47
C THR A 394 9.02 -1.72 -34.38
N ASP A 395 9.01 -3.02 -34.10
CA ASP A 395 9.52 -4.06 -34.99
C ASP A 395 8.54 -4.37 -36.14
N PRO A 396 8.98 -5.07 -37.20
CA PRO A 396 8.11 -5.45 -38.31
C PRO A 396 6.95 -6.38 -37.93
N ASP A 397 7.07 -7.21 -36.89
CA ASP A 397 6.02 -8.16 -36.53
C ASP A 397 4.80 -7.44 -35.96
N ASN A 398 5.02 -6.42 -35.15
CA ASN A 398 3.97 -5.54 -34.65
C ASN A 398 3.23 -4.77 -35.77
N LEU A 399 3.88 -4.54 -36.92
CA LEU A 399 3.25 -3.92 -38.10
C LEU A 399 2.30 -4.86 -38.86
N LYS A 400 2.28 -6.16 -38.56
CA LYS A 400 1.23 -7.08 -39.02
C LYS A 400 -0.12 -6.74 -38.39
N SER A 401 -0.12 -6.11 -37.21
CA SER A 401 -1.32 -5.69 -36.46
C SER A 401 -1.23 -4.20 -36.07
N PRO A 402 -1.31 -3.26 -37.03
CA PRO A 402 -1.05 -1.84 -36.79
C PRO A 402 -2.00 -1.20 -35.77
N HIS A 403 -3.23 -1.71 -35.64
CA HIS A 403 -4.18 -1.24 -34.63
C HIS A 403 -3.71 -1.55 -33.20
N LEU A 404 -3.12 -2.74 -32.98
CA LEU A 404 -2.59 -3.13 -31.68
C LEU A 404 -1.36 -2.29 -31.32
N PHE A 405 -0.45 -2.07 -32.28
CA PHE A 405 0.68 -1.15 -32.12
C PHE A 405 0.23 0.25 -31.68
N LEU A 406 -0.71 0.87 -32.40
CA LEU A 406 -1.23 2.19 -32.04
C LEU A 406 -2.01 2.18 -30.72
N GLN A 407 -2.68 1.09 -30.37
CA GLN A 407 -3.36 0.95 -29.07
C GLN A 407 -2.35 0.91 -27.93
N ASN A 408 -1.26 0.16 -28.07
CA ASN A 408 -0.20 0.06 -27.07
C ASN A 408 0.52 1.41 -26.92
N MET A 409 0.82 2.09 -28.02
CA MET A 409 1.34 3.46 -27.99
C MET A 409 0.41 4.42 -27.23
N LYS A 410 -0.90 4.30 -27.43
CA LYS A 410 -1.90 5.10 -26.71
C LYS A 410 -1.96 4.75 -25.22
N LYS A 411 -1.78 3.49 -24.84
CA LYS A 411 -1.70 3.06 -23.43
C LYS A 411 -0.47 3.67 -22.76
N VAL A 412 0.71 3.56 -23.38
CA VAL A 412 1.95 4.13 -22.85
C VAL A 412 1.86 5.66 -22.72
N TYR A 413 1.31 6.37 -23.71
CA TYR A 413 1.12 7.82 -23.59
C TYR A 413 0.16 8.24 -22.45
N ARG A 414 -0.87 7.42 -22.15
CA ARG A 414 -1.87 7.74 -21.11
C ARG A 414 -1.41 7.37 -19.70
N ASN A 415 -0.77 6.22 -19.58
CA ASN A 415 -0.46 5.58 -18.29
C ASN A 415 1.01 5.71 -17.91
N GLY A 416 1.88 5.99 -18.88
CA GLY A 416 3.31 6.14 -18.67
C GLY A 416 3.66 7.36 -17.84
N SER A 417 4.74 7.24 -17.07
CA SER A 417 5.34 8.35 -16.34
C SER A 417 5.77 9.44 -17.33
N ARG A 418 5.33 10.68 -17.12
CA ARG A 418 5.79 11.79 -17.94
C ARG A 418 7.23 12.11 -17.60
N VAL A 419 8.11 11.98 -18.60
CA VAL A 419 9.51 12.38 -18.48
C VAL A 419 9.73 13.60 -19.35
N SER A 420 10.35 14.62 -18.76
CA SER A 420 10.72 15.84 -19.47
C SER A 420 12.24 15.97 -19.53
N ILE A 421 12.78 16.25 -20.72
CA ILE A 421 14.16 16.72 -20.89
C ILE A 421 14.11 18.23 -21.03
N GLY A 422 14.68 18.95 -20.06
CA GLY A 422 14.50 20.40 -19.96
C GLY A 422 13.03 20.77 -19.81
N ARG A 423 12.47 21.50 -20.77
CA ARG A 423 11.04 21.90 -20.81
C ARG A 423 10.19 21.07 -21.77
N VAL A 424 10.73 19.98 -22.30
CA VAL A 424 10.10 19.19 -23.36
C VAL A 424 9.66 17.84 -22.81
N ASP A 425 8.36 17.57 -22.89
CA ASP A 425 7.78 16.24 -22.62
C ASP A 425 8.10 15.29 -23.77
N ILE A 426 8.94 14.28 -23.51
CA ILE A 426 9.39 13.33 -24.53
C ILE A 426 8.21 12.50 -25.06
N TYR A 427 7.24 12.18 -24.20
CA TYR A 427 6.06 11.39 -24.59
C TYR A 427 5.08 12.18 -25.48
N SER A 428 5.31 13.47 -25.69
CA SER A 428 4.55 14.27 -26.65
C SER A 428 4.71 13.78 -28.10
N ASP A 429 5.79 13.07 -28.40
CA ASP A 429 6.01 12.45 -29.71
C ASP A 429 4.98 11.35 -30.00
N LEU A 430 4.67 10.51 -29.00
CA LEU A 430 3.61 9.49 -29.11
C LEU A 430 2.26 10.15 -29.42
N LYS A 431 1.92 11.23 -28.73
CA LYS A 431 0.66 11.96 -28.94
C LYS A 431 0.54 12.50 -30.37
N LYS A 432 1.62 13.12 -30.88
CA LYS A 432 1.66 13.71 -32.22
C LYS A 432 1.58 12.62 -33.29
N TYR A 433 2.32 11.53 -33.11
CA TYR A 433 2.28 10.36 -33.98
C TYR A 433 0.88 9.76 -34.05
N LEU A 434 0.27 9.46 -32.90
CA LEU A 434 -1.10 8.94 -32.82
C LEU A 434 -2.13 9.86 -33.50
N LYS A 435 -1.96 11.18 -33.41
CA LYS A 435 -2.83 12.15 -34.10
C LYS A 435 -2.71 12.04 -35.61
N LYS A 436 -1.48 11.91 -36.15
CA LYS A 436 -1.21 11.75 -37.58
C LYS A 436 -1.74 10.40 -38.09
N SER A 437 -1.64 9.36 -37.27
CA SER A 437 -2.01 7.99 -37.62
C SER A 437 -3.50 7.66 -37.42
N LYS A 438 -4.36 8.62 -37.05
CA LYS A 438 -5.78 8.37 -36.76
C LYS A 438 -6.59 7.76 -37.92
N LYS A 439 -6.21 8.04 -39.17
CA LYS A 439 -6.98 7.70 -40.39
C LYS A 439 -6.32 6.62 -41.25
N ILE A 440 -5.29 5.94 -40.74
CA ILE A 440 -4.64 4.88 -41.51
C ILE A 440 -5.56 3.67 -41.65
N LYS A 441 -5.49 3.01 -42.80
CA LYS A 441 -6.23 1.78 -43.11
C LYS A 441 -5.39 0.53 -42.84
N ASN A 442 -4.09 0.63 -43.01
CA ASN A 442 -3.13 -0.47 -42.85
C ASN A 442 -1.74 0.08 -42.48
N SER A 443 -0.78 -0.81 -42.26
CA SER A 443 0.60 -0.45 -41.88
C SER A 443 1.38 0.23 -42.99
N ASP A 444 1.04 0.01 -44.26
CA ASP A 444 1.71 0.65 -45.42
C ASP A 444 1.68 2.19 -45.36
N GLN A 445 0.67 2.76 -44.71
CA GLN A 445 0.48 4.20 -44.57
C GLN A 445 1.16 4.81 -43.33
N LEU A 446 1.67 3.99 -42.42
CA LEU A 446 2.43 4.48 -41.27
C LEU A 446 3.74 5.09 -41.74
N THR A 447 4.12 6.22 -41.15
CA THR A 447 5.39 6.90 -41.49
C THR A 447 6.43 6.68 -40.41
N PHE A 448 7.69 6.56 -40.81
CA PHE A 448 8.85 6.41 -39.91
C PHE A 448 9.96 7.36 -40.35
N SER A 449 10.77 7.82 -39.40
CA SER A 449 11.88 8.76 -39.62
C SER A 449 13.24 8.09 -39.54
N GLY A 450 13.28 6.79 -39.24
CA GLY A 450 14.48 5.99 -39.27
C GLY A 450 14.18 4.51 -39.08
N MET A 451 15.21 3.68 -39.12
CA MET A 451 15.13 2.25 -38.86
C MET A 451 16.45 1.69 -38.33
N ILE A 452 16.40 0.51 -37.71
CA ILE A 452 17.58 -0.33 -37.47
C ILE A 452 17.60 -1.45 -38.50
N LEU A 453 18.76 -1.60 -39.13
CA LEU A 453 19.07 -2.66 -40.07
C LEU A 453 20.15 -3.56 -39.50
N THR A 454 20.05 -4.87 -39.76
CA THR A 454 21.10 -5.83 -39.45
C THR A 454 21.40 -6.74 -40.63
N GLY A 455 22.64 -7.18 -40.75
CA GLY A 455 23.09 -8.04 -41.84
C GLY A 455 24.61 -8.09 -41.94
N LYS A 456 25.11 -8.85 -42.91
CA LYS A 456 26.54 -8.87 -43.23
C LYS A 456 27.01 -7.51 -43.74
N SER A 457 28.25 -7.15 -43.43
CA SER A 457 28.89 -5.89 -43.85
C SER A 457 28.69 -5.54 -45.32
N GLU A 458 28.87 -6.52 -46.20
CA GLU A 458 28.78 -6.40 -47.65
C GLU A 458 27.36 -6.10 -48.14
N HIS A 459 26.32 -6.48 -47.39
CA HIS A 459 24.93 -6.24 -47.80
C HIS A 459 24.57 -4.75 -47.71
N PHE A 460 25.31 -3.95 -46.93
CA PHE A 460 25.05 -2.51 -46.75
C PHE A 460 25.58 -1.63 -47.89
N GLU A 461 26.37 -2.16 -48.82
CA GLU A 461 27.02 -1.36 -49.88
C GLU A 461 26.00 -0.57 -50.72
N ALA A 462 24.85 -1.18 -51.03
CA ALA A 462 23.78 -0.53 -51.80
C ALA A 462 23.18 0.71 -51.12
N LEU A 463 23.37 0.86 -49.80
CA LEU A 463 22.88 2.00 -49.03
C LEU A 463 23.90 3.15 -48.97
N ASN A 464 25.14 2.93 -49.40
CA ASN A 464 26.17 3.95 -49.35
C ASN A 464 25.85 5.11 -50.31
N GLY A 465 25.99 6.36 -49.83
CA GLY A 465 25.78 7.57 -50.64
C GLY A 465 24.32 7.89 -51.02
N GLN A 466 23.34 7.16 -50.50
CA GLN A 466 21.93 7.40 -50.78
C GLN A 466 21.44 8.73 -50.17
N GLU A 467 20.89 9.63 -51.00
CA GLU A 467 20.45 10.97 -50.57
C GLU A 467 19.32 10.97 -49.53
N TRP A 468 18.52 9.91 -49.50
CA TRP A 468 17.42 9.76 -48.53
C TRP A 468 17.91 9.33 -47.13
N ILE A 469 19.22 9.06 -46.97
CA ILE A 469 19.86 8.75 -45.69
C ILE A 469 20.52 10.02 -45.16
N TYR A 470 19.89 10.63 -44.14
CA TYR A 470 20.43 11.80 -43.47
C TYR A 470 21.63 11.46 -42.57
N ALA A 471 21.56 10.33 -41.86
CA ALA A 471 22.62 9.85 -41.00
C ALA A 471 22.61 8.34 -40.89
N SER A 472 23.79 7.76 -40.67
CA SER A 472 23.97 6.33 -40.39
C SER A 472 24.90 6.14 -39.20
N SER A 473 24.50 5.31 -38.24
CA SER A 473 25.22 5.08 -36.98
C SER A 473 25.38 3.58 -36.73
N ILE A 474 26.62 3.09 -36.73
CA ILE A 474 26.92 1.69 -36.39
C ILE A 474 26.58 1.43 -34.92
N GLY A 475 25.93 0.31 -34.64
CA GLY A 475 25.60 -0.21 -33.32
C GLY A 475 26.48 -1.41 -32.95
N ALA A 476 25.85 -2.48 -32.48
CA ALA A 476 26.54 -3.71 -32.14
C ALA A 476 27.08 -4.43 -33.39
N THR A 477 28.21 -5.11 -33.23
CA THR A 477 28.86 -5.90 -34.29
C THR A 477 29.39 -7.20 -33.74
N ILE A 478 29.32 -8.27 -34.52
CA ILE A 478 29.92 -9.57 -34.20
C ILE A 478 30.63 -10.12 -35.43
N GLU A 479 31.64 -10.97 -35.20
CA GLU A 479 32.25 -11.75 -36.27
C GLU A 479 31.24 -12.72 -36.86
N ASN A 480 31.22 -12.83 -38.19
CA ASN A 480 30.45 -13.83 -38.88
C ASN A 480 31.12 -15.21 -38.72
N GLN A 481 30.52 -16.06 -37.89
CA GLN A 481 30.99 -17.43 -37.65
C GLN A 481 30.42 -18.40 -38.68
N GLY A 482 31.19 -19.43 -39.05
CA GLY A 482 30.80 -20.38 -40.10
C GLY A 482 29.53 -21.20 -39.81
N TYR A 483 29.08 -21.26 -38.56
CA TYR A 483 27.84 -21.94 -38.17
C TYR A 483 26.60 -21.02 -38.18
N TYR A 484 26.78 -19.71 -38.38
CA TYR A 484 25.65 -18.82 -38.61
C TYR A 484 25.08 -19.08 -39.99
N LYS A 485 23.90 -19.72 -40.02
CA LYS A 485 23.12 -19.91 -41.24
C LYS A 485 22.31 -18.65 -41.51
N LEU A 486 23.01 -17.59 -41.92
CA LEU A 486 22.36 -16.38 -42.42
C LEU A 486 21.76 -16.71 -43.78
N ASP A 487 20.48 -16.36 -44.00
CA ASP A 487 19.82 -16.59 -45.27
C ASP A 487 20.65 -15.96 -46.39
N SER A 488 21.21 -16.82 -47.25
CA SER A 488 21.73 -16.43 -48.54
C SER A 488 20.54 -16.16 -49.45
N ASN A 489 19.95 -14.97 -49.32
CA ASN A 489 18.93 -14.51 -50.27
C ASN A 489 19.56 -14.02 -51.56
#